data_AF-A0A520EUA8-F1
#
_entry.id   AF-A0A520EUA8-F1
#
_cell.length_a   1.000
_cell.length_b   1.000
_cell.length_c   1.000
_cell.angle_alpha   90.00
_cell.angle_beta   90.00
_cell.angle_gamma   90.00
#
_symmetry.space_group_name_H-M   'P 1'
#
loop_
_entity.id
_entity.type
_entity.pdbx_description
1 polymer ?
#
loop_
_entity_poly.entity_id
_entity_poly.type
_entity_poly.pdbx_seq_one_letter_code
_entity_poly.pdbx_strand_id
1 'polypeptide(L)'
;MSETAMPASAIADAADLLVQKADVLLERLADRVMASPAPGSKAWYAHRSSTTDSLKARLLVRIAIAHQAHFDLAEDIARARTAGAQWSEIAEVTGLSAHQARKRWDAAPVAQHHDSGQLAIW
;
A
#
# COMPACT_ATOMS: atom_id res chain seq x y z
N MET A 1 25.69 36.38 -3.16
CA MET A 1 24.51 35.81 -2.49
C MET A 1 24.51 34.34 -2.82
N SER A 2 25.00 33.51 -1.90
CA SER A 2 25.10 32.07 -2.14
C SER A 2 23.73 31.46 -1.86
N GLU A 3 23.07 31.02 -2.91
CA GLU A 3 21.87 30.18 -2.83
C GLU A 3 22.32 28.88 -2.13
N THR A 4 21.93 28.69 -0.87
CA THR A 4 22.27 27.47 -0.12
C THR A 4 21.49 26.31 -0.69
N ALA A 5 22.07 25.64 -1.69
CA ALA A 5 21.58 24.37 -2.20
C ALA A 5 21.40 23.40 -1.03
N MET A 6 20.17 22.91 -0.85
CA MET A 6 19.86 21.96 0.21
C MET A 6 20.70 20.68 0.01
N PRO A 7 21.31 20.14 1.08
CA PRO A 7 22.09 18.92 0.95
C PRO A 7 21.16 17.77 0.54
N ALA A 8 21.60 16.97 -0.44
CA ALA A 8 20.82 15.85 -0.97
C ALA A 8 20.39 14.85 0.13
N SER A 9 21.20 14.71 1.19
CA SER A 9 20.88 13.86 2.35
C SER A 9 19.64 14.33 3.11
N ALA A 10 19.48 15.64 3.33
CA ALA A 10 18.31 16.17 4.02
C ALA A 10 17.00 15.96 3.22
N ILE A 11 17.10 15.98 1.89
CA ILE A 11 15.96 15.66 1.01
C ILE A 11 15.62 14.18 1.08
N ALA A 12 16.64 13.29 1.09
CA ALA A 12 16.44 11.86 1.25
C ALA A 12 15.78 11.51 2.60
N ASP A 13 16.28 12.06 3.70
CA ASP A 13 15.71 11.85 5.04
C ASP A 13 14.25 12.31 5.12
N ALA A 14 13.94 13.46 4.50
CA ALA A 14 12.57 13.97 4.43
C ALA A 14 11.66 13.08 3.58
N ALA A 15 12.18 12.53 2.47
CA ALA A 15 11.45 11.59 1.62
C ALA A 15 11.15 10.28 2.37
N ASP A 16 12.14 9.73 3.08
CA ASP A 16 11.96 8.52 3.89
C ASP A 16 10.93 8.73 5.00
N LEU A 17 10.97 9.89 5.68
CA LEU A 17 9.98 10.25 6.70
C LEU A 17 8.57 10.39 6.09
N LEU A 18 8.47 10.95 4.88
CA LEU A 18 7.19 11.09 4.18
C LEU A 18 6.63 9.71 3.84
N VAL A 19 7.45 8.79 3.32
CA VAL A 19 7.04 7.41 3.00
C VAL A 19 6.53 6.71 4.26
N GLN A 20 7.26 6.80 5.38
CA GLN A 20 6.82 6.20 6.65
C GLN A 20 5.48 6.76 7.14
N LYS A 21 5.28 8.08 7.03
CA LYS A 21 4.01 8.70 7.43
C LYS A 21 2.86 8.32 6.49
N ALA A 22 3.13 8.24 5.18
CA ALA A 22 2.15 7.82 4.20
C ALA A 22 1.69 6.37 4.46
N ASP A 23 2.61 5.46 4.76
CA ASP A 23 2.29 4.07 5.07
C ASP A 23 1.39 3.94 6.31
N VAL A 24 1.72 4.64 7.41
CA VAL A 24 0.89 4.67 8.62
C VAL A 24 -0.50 5.25 8.35
N LEU A 25 -0.60 6.29 7.51
CA LEU A 25 -1.89 6.87 7.14
C LEU A 25 -2.71 5.91 6.27
N LEU A 26 -2.07 5.22 5.33
CA LEU A 26 -2.73 4.21 4.49
C LEU A 26 -3.30 3.07 5.32
N GLU A 27 -2.57 2.55 6.32
CA GLU A 27 -3.09 1.53 7.23
C GLU A 27 -4.34 2.02 7.97
N ARG A 28 -4.27 3.21 8.56
CA ARG A 28 -5.42 3.79 9.29
C ARG A 28 -6.64 4.03 8.40
N LEU A 29 -6.42 4.41 7.14
CA LEU A 29 -7.49 4.59 6.17
C LEU A 29 -8.08 3.25 5.75
N ALA A 30 -7.25 2.22 5.54
CA ALA A 30 -7.72 0.88 5.25
C ALA A 30 -8.57 0.30 6.39
N ASP A 31 -8.12 0.45 7.64
CA ASP A 31 -8.89 0.01 8.82
C ASP A 31 -10.24 0.73 8.90
N ARG A 32 -10.27 2.04 8.61
CA ARG A 32 -11.53 2.81 8.58
C ARG A 32 -12.48 2.31 7.49
N VAL A 33 -11.96 1.99 6.31
CA VAL A 33 -12.76 1.46 5.20
C VAL A 33 -13.27 0.06 5.54
N MET A 34 -12.43 -0.81 6.10
CA MET A 34 -12.83 -2.16 6.51
C MET A 34 -13.84 -2.17 7.67
N ALA A 35 -13.82 -1.15 8.53
CA ALA A 35 -14.82 -0.95 9.57
C ALA A 35 -16.16 -0.39 9.04
N SER A 36 -16.28 -0.14 7.73
CA SER A 36 -17.51 0.31 7.07
C SER A 36 -18.22 -0.87 6.38
N PRO A 37 -19.54 -1.03 6.55
CA PRO A 37 -20.47 -0.19 7.30
C PRO A 37 -20.26 -0.32 8.82
N ALA A 38 -20.57 0.73 9.58
CA ALA A 38 -20.39 0.72 11.04
C ALA A 38 -21.07 -0.50 11.69
N PRO A 39 -20.40 -1.20 12.63
CA PRO A 39 -20.97 -2.33 13.35
C PRO A 39 -22.36 -2.02 13.92
N GLY A 40 -23.28 -2.98 13.80
CA GLY A 40 -24.67 -2.83 14.26
C GLY A 40 -25.60 -2.11 13.30
N SER A 41 -25.10 -1.54 12.19
CA SER A 41 -25.97 -1.02 11.12
C SER A 41 -26.64 -2.14 10.31
N LYS A 42 -27.80 -1.86 9.69
CA LYS A 42 -28.49 -2.83 8.80
C LYS A 42 -27.59 -3.29 7.65
N ALA A 43 -26.77 -2.37 7.10
CA ALA A 43 -25.79 -2.68 6.07
C ALA A 43 -24.67 -3.59 6.58
N TRP A 44 -24.20 -3.39 7.83
CA TRP A 44 -23.20 -4.25 8.45
C TRP A 44 -23.70 -5.69 8.61
N TYR A 45 -24.95 -5.89 9.06
CA TYR A 45 -25.51 -7.26 9.15
C TYR A 45 -25.63 -7.96 7.79
N ALA A 46 -25.83 -7.20 6.70
CA ALA A 46 -25.85 -7.74 5.34
C ALA A 46 -24.45 -8.09 4.83
N HIS A 47 -23.41 -7.36 5.25
CA HIS A 47 -22.02 -7.53 4.80
C HIS A 47 -21.18 -8.47 5.69
N ARG A 48 -21.50 -8.63 6.97
CA ARG A 48 -20.66 -9.38 7.93
C ARG A 48 -20.46 -10.85 7.58
N SER A 49 -21.36 -11.44 6.79
CA SER A 49 -21.28 -12.84 6.38
C SER A 49 -20.30 -13.08 5.21
N SER A 50 -19.91 -12.03 4.48
CA SER A 50 -18.98 -12.12 3.35
C SER A 50 -17.56 -11.68 3.68
N THR A 51 -17.38 -10.88 4.73
CA THR A 51 -16.07 -10.29 5.05
C THR A 51 -15.27 -11.21 5.98
N THR A 52 -14.38 -12.01 5.40
CA THR A 52 -13.30 -12.63 6.17
C THR A 52 -12.20 -11.60 6.33
N ASP A 53 -12.03 -11.06 7.55
CA ASP A 53 -10.93 -10.15 7.89
C ASP A 53 -9.60 -10.88 7.65
N SER A 54 -9.00 -10.60 6.51
CA SER A 54 -7.80 -11.27 6.02
C SER A 54 -6.80 -10.23 5.58
N LEU A 55 -5.51 -10.54 5.77
CA LEU A 55 -4.41 -9.71 5.31
C LEU A 55 -4.56 -9.35 3.81
N LYS A 56 -5.02 -10.30 2.99
CA LYS A 56 -5.34 -10.09 1.57
C LYS A 56 -6.37 -8.98 1.38
N ALA A 57 -7.51 -9.05 2.09
CA ALA A 57 -8.57 -8.05 1.97
C ALA A 57 -8.07 -6.65 2.37
N ARG A 58 -7.29 -6.55 3.45
CA ARG A 58 -6.69 -5.28 3.88
C ARG A 58 -5.75 -4.69 2.82
N LEU A 59 -4.88 -5.52 2.25
CA LEU A 59 -3.95 -5.09 1.20
C LEU A 59 -4.68 -4.65 -0.08
N LEU A 60 -5.76 -5.32 -0.48
CA LEU A 60 -6.58 -4.90 -1.62
C LEU A 60 -7.24 -3.53 -1.38
N VAL A 61 -7.71 -3.25 -0.16
CA VAL A 61 -8.22 -1.93 0.21
C VAL A 61 -7.12 -0.87 0.18
N ARG A 62 -5.93 -1.16 0.73
CA ARG A 62 -4.77 -0.26 0.66
C ARG A 62 -4.41 0.09 -0.79
N ILE A 63 -4.36 -0.91 -1.68
CA ILE A 63 -4.10 -0.71 -3.12
C ILE A 63 -5.16 0.20 -3.75
N ALA A 64 -6.45 0.00 -3.44
CA ALA A 64 -7.53 0.84 -3.97
C ALA A 64 -7.36 2.31 -3.58
N ILE A 65 -7.07 2.57 -2.30
CA ILE A 65 -6.88 3.92 -1.76
C ILE A 65 -5.65 4.57 -2.39
N ALA A 66 -4.52 3.87 -2.38
CA ALA A 66 -3.26 4.37 -2.91
C ALA A 66 -3.37 4.64 -4.43
N HIS A 67 -4.10 3.81 -5.18
CA HIS A 67 -4.33 4.01 -6.61
C HIS A 67 -5.14 5.29 -6.87
N GLN A 68 -6.23 5.48 -6.11
CA GLN A 68 -7.07 6.67 -6.22
C GLN A 68 -6.34 7.95 -5.79
N ALA A 69 -5.38 7.84 -4.87
CA ALA A 69 -4.53 8.93 -4.41
C ALA A 69 -3.25 9.12 -5.24
N HIS A 70 -3.05 8.30 -6.29
CA HIS A 70 -1.86 8.31 -7.15
C HIS A 70 -0.53 8.08 -6.40
N PHE A 71 -0.56 7.30 -5.32
CA PHE A 71 0.64 6.79 -4.66
C PHE A 71 1.24 5.60 -5.42
N ASP A 72 2.53 5.33 -5.16
CA ASP A 72 3.15 4.11 -5.65
C ASP A 72 2.51 2.88 -4.99
N LEU A 73 2.30 1.84 -5.80
CA LEU A 73 1.58 0.63 -5.46
C LEU A 73 2.48 -0.61 -5.44
N ALA A 74 3.74 -0.48 -5.86
CA ALA A 74 4.60 -1.64 -6.12
C ALA A 74 4.74 -2.55 -4.90
N GLU A 75 5.03 -1.98 -3.73
CA GLU A 75 5.18 -2.76 -2.50
C GLU A 75 3.86 -3.41 -2.05
N ASP A 76 2.76 -2.64 -2.02
CA ASP A 76 1.46 -3.17 -1.62
C ASP A 76 0.95 -4.27 -2.55
N ILE A 77 1.23 -4.17 -3.85
CA ILE A 77 0.92 -5.22 -4.83
C ILE A 77 1.78 -6.47 -4.58
N ALA A 78 3.08 -6.32 -4.33
CA ALA A 78 3.95 -7.45 -4.00
C ALA A 78 3.49 -8.16 -2.71
N ARG A 79 3.14 -7.39 -1.67
CA ARG A 79 2.59 -7.92 -0.41
C ARG A 79 1.26 -8.63 -0.64
N ALA A 80 0.36 -8.07 -1.44
CA ALA A 80 -0.93 -8.68 -1.75
C ALA A 80 -0.76 -10.00 -2.51
N ARG A 81 0.16 -10.05 -3.48
CA ARG A 81 0.50 -11.28 -4.23
C ARG A 81 1.02 -12.37 -3.30
N THR A 82 1.92 -12.04 -2.36
CA THR A 82 2.41 -12.96 -1.33
C THR A 82 1.29 -13.44 -0.40
N ALA A 83 0.31 -12.58 -0.11
CA ALA A 83 -0.89 -12.93 0.64
C ALA A 83 -1.95 -13.71 -0.18
N GLY A 84 -1.63 -14.11 -1.42
CA GLY A 84 -2.47 -14.95 -2.27
C GLY A 84 -3.47 -14.19 -3.15
N ALA A 85 -3.39 -12.86 -3.23
CA ALA A 85 -4.23 -12.07 -4.13
C ALA A 85 -3.97 -12.44 -5.59
N GLN A 86 -5.03 -12.65 -6.36
CA GLN A 86 -4.97 -12.90 -7.79
C GLN A 86 -4.88 -11.58 -8.57
N TRP A 87 -4.35 -11.65 -9.79
CA TRP A 87 -4.28 -10.48 -10.67
C TRP A 87 -5.66 -9.92 -11.03
N SER A 88 -6.71 -10.75 -11.02
CA SER A 88 -8.10 -10.30 -11.20
C SER A 88 -8.59 -9.45 -10.03
N GLU A 89 -8.24 -9.80 -8.79
CA GLU A 89 -8.60 -9.04 -7.58
C GLU A 89 -7.87 -7.68 -7.56
N ILE A 90 -6.59 -7.66 -7.95
CA ILE A 90 -5.79 -6.42 -8.06
C ILE A 90 -6.34 -5.53 -9.18
N ALA A 91 -6.71 -6.12 -10.31
CA ALA A 91 -7.32 -5.43 -11.44
C ALA A 91 -8.65 -4.77 -11.07
N GLU A 92 -9.51 -5.49 -10.34
CA GLU A 92 -10.78 -4.97 -9.86
C GLU A 92 -10.60 -3.71 -9.02
N VAL A 93 -9.70 -3.71 -8.04
CA VAL A 93 -9.49 -2.56 -7.15
C VAL A 93 -8.73 -1.39 -7.78
N THR A 94 -8.07 -1.61 -8.92
CA THR A 94 -7.36 -0.56 -9.68
C THR A 94 -8.12 -0.10 -10.93
N GLY A 95 -9.25 -0.74 -11.27
CA GLY A 95 -10.00 -0.46 -12.51
C GLY A 95 -9.23 -0.81 -13.79
N LEU A 96 -8.18 -1.64 -13.69
CA LEU A 96 -7.41 -2.14 -14.83
C LEU A 96 -7.93 -3.51 -15.26
N SER A 97 -7.50 -4.00 -16.43
CA SER A 97 -7.62 -5.43 -16.74
C SER A 97 -6.54 -6.25 -16.04
N ALA A 98 -6.81 -7.52 -15.73
CA ALA A 98 -5.84 -8.44 -15.13
C ALA A 98 -4.54 -8.57 -15.94
N HIS A 99 -4.64 -8.51 -17.27
CA HIS A 99 -3.48 -8.53 -18.15
C HIS A 99 -2.63 -7.25 -18.02
N GLN A 100 -3.26 -6.08 -17.96
CA GLN A 100 -2.57 -4.80 -17.75
C GLN A 100 -1.90 -4.74 -16.37
N ALA A 101 -2.62 -5.16 -15.32
CA ALA A 101 -2.09 -5.20 -13.96
C ALA A 101 -0.85 -6.11 -13.89
N ARG A 102 -0.95 -7.33 -14.43
CA ARG A 102 0.18 -8.25 -14.50
C ARG A 102 1.34 -7.64 -15.29
N LYS A 103 1.11 -7.13 -16.50
CA LYS A 103 2.18 -6.53 -17.31
C LYS A 103 2.90 -5.39 -16.57
N ARG A 104 2.18 -4.61 -15.77
CA ARG A 104 2.72 -3.46 -15.04
C ARG A 104 3.55 -3.84 -13.82
N TRP A 105 3.13 -4.86 -13.06
CA TRP A 105 3.69 -5.16 -11.74
C TRP A 105 4.34 -6.54 -11.60
N ASP A 106 4.16 -7.46 -12.54
CA ASP A 106 4.86 -8.75 -12.61
C ASP A 106 6.30 -8.57 -13.16
N ALA A 107 6.54 -7.50 -13.91
CA ALA A 107 7.82 -7.21 -14.57
C ALA A 107 8.75 -6.28 -13.77
N ALA A 108 8.30 -5.75 -12.62
CA ALA A 108 9.11 -4.86 -11.80
C ALA A 108 9.94 -5.70 -10.80
N PRO A 109 11.28 -5.71 -10.88
CA PRO A 109 12.07 -6.16 -9.74
C PRO A 109 11.74 -5.22 -8.59
N VAL A 110 11.35 -5.80 -7.44
CA VAL A 110 11.18 -5.06 -6.19
C VAL A 110 12.52 -4.38 -5.94
N ALA A 111 12.60 -3.07 -6.17
CA ALA A 111 13.77 -2.28 -5.84
C ALA A 111 13.91 -2.40 -4.32
N GLN A 112 14.85 -3.24 -3.89
CA GLN A 112 15.16 -3.44 -2.49
C GLN A 112 15.58 -2.08 -1.94
N HIS A 113 14.75 -1.51 -1.06
CA HIS A 113 15.18 -0.45 -0.17
C HIS A 113 16.42 -0.99 0.53
N HIS A 114 17.59 -0.43 0.21
CA HIS A 114 18.85 -0.83 0.80
C HIS A 114 18.78 -0.56 2.30
N ASP A 115 18.66 -1.64 3.06
CA ASP A 115 18.81 -1.67 4.51
C ASP A 115 20.21 -1.17 4.85
N SER A 116 20.31 0.13 5.08
CA SER A 116 21.55 0.81 5.39
C SER A 116 21.66 0.90 6.90
N GLY A 117 22.28 -0.11 7.50
CA GLY A 117 22.94 0.05 8.80
C GLY A 117 22.46 -0.86 9.93
N GLN A 118 22.70 -2.17 9.80
CA GLN A 118 23.08 -2.94 10.99
C GLN A 118 24.44 -2.44 11.48
N LEU A 119 24.42 -1.45 12.39
CA LEU A 119 25.55 -1.20 13.28
C LEU A 119 25.65 -2.40 14.24
N ALA A 120 26.63 -3.25 13.99
CA ALA A 120 27.07 -4.24 14.95
C ALA A 120 27.49 -3.52 16.23
N ILE A 121 26.80 -3.82 17.32
CA ILE A 121 27.24 -3.50 18.67
C ILE A 121 27.69 -4.82 19.29
N TRP A 122 28.87 -4.76 19.93
CA TRP A 122 29.62 -5.76 20.71
C TRP A 122 30.64 -6.59 19.94
#